data_AF-A0A432RLZ2-F1
#
_entry.id   AF-A0A432RLZ2-F1
#
_cell.length_a   1.000
_cell.length_b   1.000
_cell.length_c   1.000
_cell.angle_alpha   90.00
_cell.angle_beta   90.00
_cell.angle_gamma   90.00
#
_symmetry.space_group_name_H-M   'P 1'
#
loop_
_entity.id
_entity.type
_entity.pdbx_description
1 polymer ?
#
loop_
_entity_poly.entity_id
_entity_poly.type
_entity_poly.pdbx_seq_one_letter_code
_entity_poly.pdbx_strand_id
1 'polypeptide(L)'
;MYLAISQDSEGRYNLTDLHKAAGGASKDQPTFWLRSAKTEAVIEELILQKCRIKPVESKAGRYGGTYVCEELVYDYAMWISPEFKLKVIRAFDCCV
;
A
#
# COMPACT_ATOMS: atom_id res chain seq x y z
N MET A 1 8.91 17.04 4.77
CA MET A 1 8.60 16.66 3.38
C MET A 1 7.47 15.63 3.45
N TYR A 2 6.27 16.04 3.07
CA TYR A 2 5.04 15.26 3.18
C TYR A 2 5.07 14.12 2.14
N LEU A 3 4.70 12.90 2.56
CA LEU A 3 4.50 11.76 1.67
C LEU A 3 3.37 12.09 0.69
N ALA A 4 3.70 12.47 -0.54
CA ALA A 4 2.71 12.71 -1.59
C ALA A 4 2.29 11.37 -2.19
N ILE A 5 1.33 10.71 -1.55
CA ILE A 5 0.75 9.45 -2.03
C ILE A 5 -0.54 9.77 -2.79
N SER A 6 -0.58 9.42 -4.07
CA SER A 6 -1.78 9.61 -4.89
C SER A 6 -2.88 8.64 -4.46
N GLN A 7 -4.13 9.10 -4.45
CA GLN A 7 -5.31 8.27 -4.23
C GLN A 7 -6.13 8.12 -5.52
N ASP A 8 -6.82 6.98 -5.64
CA ASP A 8 -7.81 6.73 -6.68
C ASP A 8 -9.19 7.29 -6.31
N SER A 9 -10.12 7.35 -7.26
CA SER A 9 -11.50 7.81 -7.03
C SER A 9 -12.28 6.99 -5.99
N GLU A 10 -11.82 5.77 -5.70
CA GLU A 10 -12.37 4.88 -4.67
C GLU A 10 -11.71 5.04 -3.30
N GLY A 11 -10.73 5.94 -3.14
CA GLY A 11 -9.99 6.15 -1.89
C GLY A 11 -8.84 5.17 -1.64
N ARG A 12 -8.43 4.39 -2.66
CA ARG A 12 -7.25 3.51 -2.60
C ARG A 12 -5.97 4.31 -2.78
N TYR A 13 -4.89 3.88 -2.14
CA TYR A 13 -3.57 4.52 -2.18
C TYR A 13 -2.65 3.88 -3.22
N ASN A 14 -1.87 4.70 -3.92
CA ASN A 14 -0.89 4.22 -4.89
C ASN A 14 0.34 3.62 -4.20
N LEU A 15 0.48 2.30 -4.29
CA LEU A 15 1.59 1.54 -3.71
C LEU A 15 2.93 1.86 -4.37
N THR A 16 2.92 2.31 -5.63
CA THR A 16 4.14 2.71 -6.34
C THR A 16 4.72 4.00 -5.77
N ASP A 17 3.86 4.96 -5.41
CA ASP A 17 4.28 6.21 -4.80
C ASP A 17 4.80 5.96 -3.38
N LEU A 18 4.15 5.06 -2.64
CA LEU A 18 4.61 4.63 -1.32
C LEU A 18 5.99 3.93 -1.40
N HIS A 19 6.20 3.06 -2.37
CA HIS A 19 7.49 2.40 -2.61
C HIS A 19 8.61 3.41 -2.90
N LYS A 20 8.34 4.41 -3.75
CA LYS A 20 9.30 5.49 -4.02
C LYS A 20 9.60 6.30 -2.75
N ALA A 21 8.59 6.61 -1.95
CA ALA A 21 8.75 7.34 -0.71
C ALA A 21 9.52 6.55 0.37
N ALA A 22 9.46 5.22 0.32
CA ALA A 22 10.26 4.33 1.17
C ALA A 22 11.76 4.31 0.79
N GLY A 23 12.12 4.80 -0.40
CA GLY A 23 13.48 4.81 -0.92
C GLY A 23 13.69 3.99 -2.18
N GLY A 24 12.65 3.34 -2.72
CA GLY A 24 12.67 2.70 -4.04
C GLY A 24 13.65 1.53 -4.19
N ALA A 25 13.97 0.83 -3.09
CA ALA A 25 14.92 -0.27 -3.13
C ALA A 25 14.35 -1.48 -3.88
N SER A 26 15.13 -2.10 -4.78
CA SER A 26 14.65 -3.20 -5.62
C SER A 26 14.09 -4.40 -4.85
N LYS A 27 14.64 -4.68 -3.65
CA LYS A 27 14.15 -5.75 -2.77
C LYS A 27 12.75 -5.50 -2.22
N ASP A 28 12.36 -4.23 -2.13
CA ASP A 28 11.12 -3.80 -1.50
C ASP A 28 10.01 -3.60 -2.54
N GLN A 29 10.19 -4.05 -3.79
CA GLN A 29 9.19 -3.85 -4.84
C GLN A 29 7.84 -4.48 -4.47
N PRO A 30 6.72 -3.81 -4.78
CA PRO A 30 5.37 -4.32 -4.51
C PRO A 30 5.12 -5.75 -5.00
N THR A 31 5.72 -6.12 -6.13
CA THR A 31 5.62 -7.47 -6.70
C THR A 31 6.14 -8.57 -5.77
N PHE A 32 7.17 -8.29 -4.96
CA PHE A 32 7.70 -9.28 -4.01
C PHE A 32 6.82 -9.39 -2.77
N TRP A 33 6.32 -8.26 -2.27
CA TRP A 33 5.38 -8.24 -1.16
C TRP A 33 4.07 -8.96 -1.50
N LEU A 34 3.50 -8.72 -2.70
CA LEU A 34 2.29 -9.41 -3.17
C LEU A 34 2.45 -10.93 -3.28
N ARG A 35 3.68 -11.44 -3.43
CA ARG A 35 3.99 -12.88 -3.46
C ARG A 35 4.22 -13.48 -2.07
N SER A 36 4.13 -12.67 -1.02
CA SER A 36 4.31 -13.15 0.35
C SER A 36 3.04 -13.87 0.81
N ALA A 37 3.18 -15.09 1.31
CA ALA A 37 2.05 -15.87 1.83
C ALA A 37 1.26 -15.12 2.93
N LYS A 38 1.95 -14.31 3.74
CA LYS A 38 1.30 -13.46 4.75
C LYS A 38 0.37 -12.43 4.11
N THR A 39 0.84 -11.78 3.05
CA THR A 39 0.10 -10.72 2.35
C THR A 39 -1.08 -11.30 1.59
N GLU A 40 -0.92 -12.46 0.95
CA GLU A 40 -2.02 -13.18 0.30
C GLU A 40 -3.13 -13.51 1.31
N ALA A 41 -2.79 -14.02 2.50
CA ALA A 41 -3.76 -14.30 3.56
C ALA A 41 -4.51 -13.03 4.01
N VAL A 42 -3.81 -11.90 4.19
CA VAL A 42 -4.46 -10.62 4.56
C VAL A 42 -5.40 -10.15 3.45
N ILE A 43 -5.01 -10.28 2.18
CA ILE A 43 -5.87 -9.91 1.04
C ILE A 43 -7.13 -10.78 1.04
N GLU A 44 -7.00 -12.09 1.24
CA GLU A 44 -8.14 -13.01 1.33
C GLU A 44 -9.08 -12.65 2.48
N GLU A 45 -8.54 -12.35 3.67
CA GLU A 45 -9.33 -11.90 4.82
C GLU A 45 -10.11 -10.61 4.53
N LEU A 46 -9.49 -9.64 3.88
CA LEU A 46 -10.14 -8.38 3.49
C LEU A 46 -11.25 -8.60 2.45
N ILE A 47 -11.06 -9.54 1.52
CA ILE A 47 -12.11 -9.92 0.56
C ILE A 47 -13.27 -10.60 1.30
N LEU A 48 -12.98 -11.50 2.25
CA LEU A 48 -13.98 -12.22 3.04
C LEU A 48 -14.82 -11.30 3.93
N GLN A 49 -14.22 -10.25 4.49
CA GLN A 49 -14.93 -9.23 5.27
C GLN A 49 -15.91 -8.38 4.42
N LYS A 50 -15.97 -8.60 3.10
CA LYS A 50 -16.82 -7.86 2.15
C LYS A 50 -16.63 -6.35 2.29
N CYS A 51 -15.39 -5.90 2.36
CA CYS A 51 -15.08 -4.48 2.33
C CYS A 51 -15.70 -3.83 1.08
N ARG A 52 -16.21 -2.60 1.26
CA ARG A 52 -16.87 -1.82 0.19
C ARG A 52 -15.93 -1.53 -0.99
N ILE A 53 -14.63 -1.55 -0.75
CA ILE A 53 -13.57 -1.25 -1.70
C ILE A 53 -12.75 -2.52 -1.92
N LYS A 54 -12.38 -2.80 -3.17
CA LYS A 54 -11.48 -3.92 -3.49
C LYS A 54 -10.11 -3.70 -2.82
N PRO A 55 -9.53 -4.70 -2.14
CA PRO A 55 -8.28 -4.53 -1.40
C PRO A 55 -7.09 -4.17 -2.29
N VAL A 56 -7.00 -4.78 -3.46
CA VAL A 56 -5.94 -4.53 -4.45
C VAL A 56 -6.58 -4.33 -5.82
N GLU A 57 -6.18 -3.27 -6.51
CA GLU A 57 -6.56 -3.00 -7.89
C GLU A 57 -5.31 -2.61 -8.68
N SER A 58 -5.01 -3.33 -9.75
CA SER A 58 -3.86 -3.03 -10.62
C SER A 58 -4.34 -2.43 -11.93
N LYS A 59 -4.02 -1.16 -12.16
CA LYS A 59 -4.34 -0.49 -13.42
C LYS A 59 -3.17 -0.62 -14.39
N ALA A 60 -3.41 -1.12 -15.59
CA ALA A 60 -2.41 -1.17 -16.66
C ALA A 60 -2.40 0.14 -17.47
N GLY A 61 -1.22 0.62 -17.88
CA GLY A 61 -1.07 1.79 -18.77
C GLY A 61 -0.05 2.83 -18.29
N ARG A 62 0.02 3.98 -18.99
CA ARG A 62 0.99 5.08 -18.72
C ARG A 62 0.83 5.71 -17.33
N TYR A 63 -0.38 5.70 -16.79
CA TYR A 63 -0.71 6.10 -15.41
C TYR A 63 -1.12 4.89 -14.57
N GLY A 64 -0.66 3.71 -14.99
CA GLY A 64 -0.88 2.45 -14.30
C GLY A 64 -0.11 2.38 -12.99
N GLY A 65 -0.56 1.48 -12.13
CA GLY A 65 -0.01 1.28 -10.80
C GLY A 65 -0.85 0.30 -10.00
N THR A 66 -0.28 -0.20 -8.92
CA THR A 66 -1.00 -1.00 -7.93
C THR A 66 -1.59 -0.07 -6.88
N TYR A 67 -2.90 -0.09 -6.76
CA TYR A 67 -3.67 0.66 -5.78
C TYR A 67 -4.16 -0.29 -4.70
N VAL A 68 -3.99 0.10 -3.44
CA VAL A 68 -4.34 -0.74 -2.30
C VAL A 68 -5.15 0.03 -1.25
N CYS A 69 -5.92 -0.69 -0.44
CA CYS A 69 -6.59 -0.10 0.71
C CYS A 69 -5.60 0.31 1.81
N GLU A 70 -6.07 1.11 2.78
CA GLU A 70 -5.24 1.66 3.85
C GLU A 70 -4.59 0.57 4.72
N GLU A 71 -5.31 -0.51 5.01
CA GLU A 71 -4.82 -1.62 5.80
C GLU A 71 -3.61 -2.29 5.15
N LEU A 72 -3.65 -2.42 3.83
CA LEU A 72 -2.55 -2.96 3.04
C LEU A 72 -1.38 -1.97 2.90
N VAL A 73 -1.64 -0.66 2.95
CA VAL A 73 -0.57 0.35 3.08
C VAL A 73 0.24 0.11 4.36
N TYR A 74 -0.45 -0.13 5.49
CA TYR A 74 0.23 -0.41 6.75
C TYR A 74 0.96 -1.75 6.74
N ASP A 75 0.37 -2.82 6.18
CA ASP A 75 1.06 -4.12 6.08
C ASP A 75 2.31 -4.02 5.20
N TYR A 76 2.23 -3.36 4.05
CA TYR A 76 3.38 -3.12 3.19
C TYR A 76 4.47 -2.29 3.90
N ALA A 77 4.08 -1.21 4.57
CA ALA A 77 5.03 -0.40 5.32
C ALA A 77 5.72 -1.20 6.45
N MET A 78 4.98 -2.07 7.13
CA MET A 78 5.50 -2.98 8.14
C MET A 78 6.46 -4.02 7.56
N TRP A 79 6.17 -4.52 6.36
CA TRP A 79 7.03 -5.47 5.65
C TRP A 79 8.36 -4.85 5.23
N ILE A 80 8.37 -3.57 4.82
CA ILE A 80 9.62 -2.85 4.51
C ILE A 80 10.47 -2.64 5.77
N SER A 81 9.88 -2.01 6.79
CA SER A 81 10.62 -1.62 8.00
C SER A 81 9.66 -1.14 9.11
N PRO A 82 9.87 -1.54 10.38
CA PRO A 82 9.14 -0.97 11.51
C PRO A 82 9.26 0.56 11.63
N GLU A 83 10.41 1.13 11.29
CA GLU A 83 10.60 2.59 11.29
C GLU A 83 9.76 3.28 10.21
N PHE A 84 9.70 2.68 9.02
CA PHE A 84 8.89 3.21 7.93
C PHE A 84 7.40 3.12 8.24
N LYS A 85 6.95 2.03 8.86
CA LYS A 85 5.58 1.90 9.38
C LYS A 85 5.20 3.07 10.28
N LEU A 86 6.04 3.44 11.24
CA LEU A 86 5.77 4.57 12.15
C LEU A 86 5.69 5.91 11.41
N LYS A 87 6.50 6.11 10.37
CA LYS A 87 6.41 7.30 9.52
C LYS A 87 5.10 7.37 8.77
N VAL A 88 4.64 6.24 8.23
CA VAL A 88 3.35 6.13 7.53
C VAL A 88 2.21 6.42 8.50
N ILE A 89 2.16 5.77 9.66
CA ILE A 89 1.12 6.02 10.69
C ILE A 89 1.05 7.52 11.05
N ARG A 90 2.19 8.14 11.37
CA ARG A 90 2.23 9.57 11.71
C ARG A 90 1.79 10.47 10.55
N ALA A 91 2.08 10.09 9.31
CA ALA A 91 1.66 10.86 8.14
C ALA A 91 0.15 10.81 7.93
N PHE A 92 -0.47 9.67 8.22
CA PHE A 92 -1.93 9.49 8.14
C PHE A 92 -2.63 10.14 9.35
N ASP A 93 -2.11 9.98 10.56
CA ASP A 93 -2.66 10.57 11.79
C ASP A 93 -2.57 12.12 11.80
N CYS A 94 -1.51 12.72 11.25
CA CYS A 94 -1.37 14.19 11.19
C CYS A 94 -2.27 14.87 10.16
N CYS A 95 -2.95 14.12 9.29
CA CYS A 95 -3.89 14.69 8.32
C CYS A 95 -5.33 14.79 8.88
N VAL A 96 -5.52 14.52 10.17
CA VAL A 96 -6.78 14.63 10.92
C VAL A 96 -6.78 15.89 11.79
#